data_AF-A0A820T1P9-F1
#
_entry.id   AF-A0A820T1P9-F1
#
_cell.length_a   1.000
_cell.length_b   1.000
_cell.length_c   1.000
_cell.angle_alpha   90.00
_cell.angle_beta   90.00
_cell.angle_gamma   90.00
#
_symmetry.space_group_name_H-M   'P 1'
#
loop_
_entity.id
_entity.type
_entity.pdbx_description
1 polymer ?
#
loop_
_entity_poly.entity_id
_entity_poly.type
_entity_poly.pdbx_seq_one_letter_code
_entity_poly.pdbx_strand_id
1 'polypeptide(L)'
;MKGDIDIRKELYANIVLSGGTTMFPGIADRMQKDVSALAPSNMKIRIVAPPERKYAVWIGGSILSSLATFQSMWISKQEYDESGPSIVHRKCF
;
A
#
# COMPACT_ATOMS: atom_id res chain seq x y z
N MET A 1 16.52 -7.21 -5.90
CA MET A 1 15.32 -6.81 -5.13
C MET A 1 15.55 -7.23 -3.67
N LYS A 2 15.65 -6.27 -2.74
CA LYS A 2 15.75 -6.58 -1.30
C LYS A 2 14.33 -6.94 -0.83
N GLY A 3 14.06 -8.23 -0.75
CA GLY A 3 12.79 -8.79 -0.34
C GLY A 3 12.97 -10.30 -0.23
N ASP A 4 12.44 -10.88 0.84
CA ASP A 4 12.51 -12.31 1.10
C ASP A 4 12.02 -13.08 -0.13
N ILE A 5 12.74 -14.12 -0.53
CA ILE A 5 12.43 -14.86 -1.75
C ILE A 5 11.04 -15.48 -1.67
N ASP A 6 10.60 -15.83 -0.47
CA ASP A 6 9.35 -16.51 -0.20
C ASP A 6 8.13 -15.62 -0.48
N ILE A 7 8.25 -14.30 -0.30
CA ILE A 7 7.14 -13.35 -0.52
C ILE A 7 7.09 -12.79 -1.95
N ARG A 8 8.14 -12.94 -2.76
CA ARG A 8 8.22 -12.28 -4.08
C ARG A 8 7.10 -12.71 -5.01
N LYS A 9 6.75 -13.99 -4.98
CA LYS A 9 5.65 -14.54 -5.80
C LYS A 9 4.34 -13.83 -5.48
N GLU A 10 4.07 -13.60 -4.20
CA GLU A 10 2.87 -12.91 -3.75
C GLU A 10 2.91 -11.42 -4.13
N LEU A 11 4.05 -10.76 -3.98
CA LEU A 11 4.20 -9.35 -4.37
C LEU A 11 3.96 -9.14 -5.87
N TYR A 12 4.50 -9.99 -6.73
CA TYR A 12 4.28 -9.91 -8.19
C TYR A 12 2.81 -10.15 -8.58
N ALA A 13 2.10 -10.99 -7.84
CA ALA A 13 0.69 -11.28 -8.05
C ALA A 13 -0.24 -10.20 -7.47
N ASN A 14 0.27 -9.19 -6.77
CA ASN A 14 -0.52 -8.19 -6.03
C ASN A 14 0.01 -6.76 -6.20
N ILE A 15 0.38 -6.36 -7.43
CA ILE A 15 0.80 -4.98 -7.71
C ILE A 15 -0.45 -4.12 -7.88
N VAL A 16 -0.65 -3.16 -6.97
CA VAL A 16 -1.80 -2.24 -6.99
C VAL A 16 -1.34 -0.84 -7.34
N LEU A 17 -1.94 -0.24 -8.37
CA LEU A 17 -1.70 1.15 -8.76
C LEU A 17 -2.56 2.10 -7.91
N SER A 18 -1.93 3.13 -7.35
CA SER A 18 -2.58 4.14 -6.50
C SER A 18 -2.00 5.53 -6.78
N GLY A 19 -2.84 6.56 -6.68
CA GLY A 19 -2.45 7.96 -6.84
C GLY A 19 -2.69 8.53 -8.25
N GLY A 20 -2.73 9.87 -8.34
CA GLY A 20 -3.13 10.59 -9.56
C GLY A 20 -2.26 10.32 -10.78
N THR A 21 -0.95 10.16 -10.62
CA THR A 21 -0.02 9.83 -11.72
C THR A 21 -0.31 8.47 -12.36
N THR A 22 -1.01 7.57 -11.67
CA THR A 22 -1.41 6.27 -12.23
C THR A 22 -2.70 6.34 -13.07
N MET A 23 -3.25 7.54 -13.29
CA MET A 23 -4.46 7.76 -14.09
C MET A 23 -4.17 7.93 -15.57
N PHE A 24 -2.90 8.01 -16.00
CA PHE A 24 -2.57 8.10 -17.41
C PHE A 24 -3.11 6.89 -18.20
N PRO A 25 -3.78 7.10 -19.35
CA PRO A 25 -4.28 6.00 -20.18
C PRO A 25 -3.16 5.02 -20.57
N GLY A 26 -3.44 3.72 -20.50
CA GLY A 26 -2.50 2.65 -20.87
C GLY A 26 -1.37 2.38 -19.87
N ILE A 27 -1.29 3.10 -18.74
CA ILE A 27 -0.21 2.88 -17.77
C ILE A 27 -0.24 1.47 -17.15
N ALA A 28 -1.43 0.90 -16.92
CA ALA A 28 -1.57 -0.44 -16.37
C ALA A 28 -1.03 -1.50 -17.35
N ASP A 29 -1.37 -1.39 -18.64
CA ASP A 29 -0.89 -2.29 -19.68
C ASP A 29 0.63 -2.18 -19.87
N ARG A 30 1.15 -0.94 -19.85
CA ARG A 30 2.58 -0.69 -19.93
C ARG A 30 3.32 -1.31 -18.74
N MET A 31 2.82 -1.13 -17.53
CA MET A 31 3.40 -1.72 -16.32
C MET A 31 3.35 -3.25 -16.35
N GLN A 32 2.24 -3.82 -16.81
CA GLN A 32 2.08 -5.27 -16.97
C GLN A 32 3.17 -5.82 -17.91
N LYS A 33 3.35 -5.19 -19.08
CA LYS A 33 4.39 -5.58 -20.05
C LYS A 33 5.79 -5.47 -19.48
N ASP A 34 6.15 -4.32 -18.91
CA ASP A 34 7.51 -4.05 -18.45
C ASP A 34 7.89 -4.94 -17.26
N VAL A 35 6.97 -5.15 -16.31
CA VAL A 35 7.22 -6.05 -15.17
C VAL A 35 7.31 -7.50 -15.62
N SER A 36 6.44 -7.96 -16.53
CA SER A 36 6.52 -9.31 -17.09
C SER A 36 7.83 -9.58 -17.85
N ALA A 37 8.42 -8.56 -18.49
CA ALA A 37 9.71 -8.71 -19.16
C ALA A 37 10.91 -8.83 -18.19
N LEU A 38 10.79 -8.26 -16.98
CA LEU A 38 11.86 -8.24 -15.98
C LEU A 38 11.74 -9.36 -14.95
N ALA A 39 10.53 -9.84 -14.70
CA ALA A 39 10.29 -10.88 -13.70
C ALA A 39 10.73 -12.27 -14.22
N PRO A 40 11.12 -13.20 -13.32
CA PRO A 40 11.33 -14.60 -13.68
C PRO A 40 10.10 -15.19 -14.39
N SER A 41 10.32 -16.03 -15.39
CA SER A 41 9.28 -16.57 -16.27
C SER A 41 8.21 -17.41 -15.56
N ASN A 42 8.49 -17.90 -14.36
CA ASN A 42 7.54 -18.64 -13.51
C ASN A 42 6.68 -17.74 -12.61
N MET A 43 6.86 -16.42 -12.66
CA MET A 43 6.08 -15.47 -11.86
C MET A 43 4.80 -15.06 -12.57
N LYS A 44 3.67 -15.20 -11.88
CA LYS A 44 2.40 -14.64 -12.33
C LYS A 44 2.36 -13.15 -11.98
N ILE A 45 2.40 -12.29 -12.99
CA ILE A 45 2.33 -10.84 -12.81
C ILE A 45 0.88 -10.38 -12.91
N ARG A 46 0.41 -9.64 -11.90
CA ARG A 46 -0.93 -9.03 -11.93
C ARG A 46 -0.85 -7.57 -11.51
N ILE A 47 -1.19 -6.69 -12.44
CA ILE A 47 -1.41 -5.26 -12.17
C ILE A 47 -2.90 -5.02 -11.90
N VAL A 48 -3.22 -4.39 -10.76
CA VAL A 48 -4.58 -3.97 -10.39
C VAL A 48 -4.64 -2.44 -10.42
N ALA A 49 -5.53 -1.89 -11.25
CA ALA A 49 -5.71 -0.45 -11.40
C ALA A 49 -7.17 -0.05 -11.17
N PRO A 50 -7.61 0.11 -9.90
CA PRO A 50 -8.99 0.48 -9.60
C PRO A 50 -9.39 1.82 -10.26
N PRO A 51 -10.65 2.02 -10.68
CA PRO A 51 -11.08 3.28 -11.28
C PRO A 51 -10.87 4.49 -10.34
N GLU A 52 -11.20 4.33 -9.06
CA GLU A 52 -11.08 5.35 -8.01
C GLU A 52 -9.67 5.49 -7.42
N ARG A 53 -8.65 4.89 -8.05
CA ARG A 53 -7.28 4.80 -7.51
C ARG A 53 -6.61 6.15 -7.24
N LYS A 54 -7.08 7.23 -7.85
CA LYS A 54 -6.67 8.61 -7.52
C LYS A 54 -6.87 8.93 -6.03
N TYR A 55 -7.91 8.39 -5.42
CA TYR A 55 -8.29 8.62 -4.03
C TYR A 55 -8.09 7.39 -3.13
N ALA A 56 -7.46 6.32 -3.63
CA ALA A 56 -7.32 5.06 -2.89
C ALA A 56 -6.68 5.23 -1.50
N VAL A 57 -5.71 6.12 -1.37
CA VAL A 57 -5.08 6.44 -0.07
C VAL A 57 -6.09 7.03 0.91
N TRP A 58 -6.90 8.00 0.46
CA TRP A 58 -7.91 8.63 1.31
C TRP A 58 -9.04 7.67 1.67
N ILE A 59 -9.52 6.89 0.69
CA ILE A 59 -10.54 5.84 0.92
C ILE A 59 -10.04 4.82 1.95
N GLY A 60 -8.79 4.36 1.82
CA GLY A 60 -8.18 3.44 2.78
C GLY A 60 -8.13 4.03 4.19
N GLY A 61 -7.74 5.30 4.31
CA GLY A 61 -7.75 6.02 5.60
C GLY A 61 -9.15 6.12 6.21
N SER A 62 -10.17 6.45 5.40
CA SER A 62 -11.56 6.52 5.85
C SER A 62 -12.10 5.16 6.30
N ILE A 63 -11.76 4.08 5.61
CA ILE A 63 -12.15 2.72 6.02
C ILE A 63 -11.46 2.36 7.32
N LEU A 64 -10.13 2.53 7.40
CA LEU A 64 -9.34 2.19 8.57
C LEU A 64 -9.82 2.95 9.81
N SER A 65 -10.08 4.26 9.71
CA SER A 65 -10.58 5.08 10.81
C SER A 65 -11.96 4.68 11.31
N SER A 66 -12.74 3.98 10.48
CA SER A 66 -14.09 3.53 10.81
C SER A 66 -14.12 2.16 11.49
N LEU A 67 -12.98 1.46 11.59
CA LEU A 67 -12.90 0.17 12.27
C LEU A 67 -12.89 0.36 13.79
N ALA A 68 -13.69 -0.42 14.52
CA ALA A 68 -13.67 -0.40 15.98
C ALA A 68 -12.28 -0.74 16.55
N THR A 69 -11.55 -1.63 15.89
CA THR A 69 -10.17 -2.00 16.23
C THR A 69 -9.18 -0.85 16.04
N PHE A 70 -9.53 0.20 15.29
CA PHE A 70 -8.63 1.33 15.09
C PHE A 70 -8.50 2.20 16.34
N GLN A 71 -9.49 2.17 17.24
CA GLN A 71 -9.46 2.96 18.48
C GLN A 71 -8.27 2.59 19.39
N SER A 72 -7.89 1.32 19.45
CA SER A 72 -6.74 0.88 20.25
C SER A 72 -5.38 1.32 19.68
N MET A 73 -5.36 1.73 18.41
CA MET A 73 -4.16 2.24 17.72
C MET A 73 -4.03 3.76 17.84
N TRP A 74 -5.00 4.46 18.42
CA TRP A 74 -4.93 5.90 18.61
C TRP A 74 -3.82 6.27 19.58
N ILE A 75 -3.28 7.47 19.39
CA ILE A 75 -2.43 8.14 20.37
C ILE A 75 -3.31 9.18 21.04
N SER A 76 -3.66 8.94 22.30
CA SER A 76 -4.43 9.91 23.06
C SER A 76 -3.60 11.14 23.41
N LYS A 77 -4.27 12.24 23.77
CA LYS A 77 -3.59 13.44 24.24
C LYS A 77 -2.70 13.17 25.46
N GLN A 78 -3.20 12.37 26.41
CA GLN A 78 -2.44 12.03 27.62
C GLN A 78 -1.14 11.29 27.27
N GLU A 79 -1.23 10.27 26.42
CA GLU A 79 -0.04 9.50 26.01
C GLU A 79 0.99 10.38 25.29
N TYR A 80 0.52 11.32 24.47
CA TYR A 80 1.39 12.30 23.82
C TYR A 80 2.07 13.24 24.82
N ASP A 81 1.33 13.75 25.80
CA ASP A 81 1.88 14.64 26.82
C ASP A 81 2.94 13.93 27.69
N GLU A 82 2.79 12.61 27.92
CA GLU A 82 3.72 11.77 28.71
C GLU A 82 4.98 11.35 27.93
N SER A 83 4.83 10.92 26.67
CA SER A 83 5.92 10.35 25.85
C SER A 83 6.51 11.32 24.83
N GLY A 84 5.90 12.51 24.70
CA GLY A 84 6.25 13.50 23.69
C GLY A 84 6.07 12.99 22.25
N PRO A 85 6.63 13.71 21.25
CA PRO A 85 6.48 13.37 19.83
C PRO A 85 6.98 11.97 19.46
N SER A 86 7.89 11.39 20.23
CA SER A 86 8.52 10.11 19.93
C SER A 86 7.56 8.91 19.94
N ILE A 87 6.39 9.07 20.58
CA ILE A 87 5.38 8.01 20.69
C ILE A 87 4.86 7.52 19.33
N VAL A 88 4.89 8.38 18.30
CA VAL A 88 4.49 7.99 16.93
C VAL A 88 5.33 6.83 16.39
N HIS A 89 6.61 6.75 16.74
CA HIS A 89 7.50 5.68 16.29
C HIS A 89 7.28 4.36 17.05
N ARG A 90 6.51 4.37 18.15
CA ARG A 90 6.18 3.17 18.93
C ARG A 90 4.79 2.62 18.59
N LYS A 91 3.84 3.49 18.25
CA LYS A 91 2.44 3.11 18.02
C LYS A 91 2.02 3.01 16.56
N CYS A 92 2.71 3.69 15.64
CA CYS A 92 2.28 3.79 14.24
C CYS A 92 3.15 3.02 13.24
N PHE A 93 4.27 2.42 13.67
CA PHE A 93 5.23 1.72 12.82
C PHE A 93 5.68 0.40 13.43
#